data_AF-A0A955YY87-F1
#
_entry.id   AF-A0A955YY87-F1
#
_cell.length_a   1.000
_cell.length_b   1.000
_cell.length_c   1.000
_cell.angle_alpha   90.00
_cell.angle_beta   90.00
_cell.angle_gamma   90.00
#
_symmetry.space_group_name_H-M   'P 1'
#
loop_
_entity.id
_entity.type
_entity.pdbx_description
1 polymer ?
#
loop_
_entity_poly.entity_id
_entity_poly.type
_entity_poly.pdbx_seq_one_letter_code
_entity_poly.pdbx_strand_id
1 'polypeptide(L)'
;MFRGRPSRAVAWSVVTAAVAACASYACTTEDPAAGADASADGAPDRASSDGAVDPSQDGSVADGGDGGPSDAGRDARVRPDANGPGFDDAGCAFNRDCNLALRCECDQGDCRCVRGPRGTGEVGVDKCDGGNDCSSSVCAEGPGGVYYCTDECVTGADCAGALPKCTDIAFVGRICIRDGG
;
A
#
# COMPACT_ATOMS: atom_id res chain seq x y z
N MET A 1 34.65 -43.77 11.61
CA MET A 1 33.31 -44.30 11.26
C MET A 1 32.66 -43.35 10.28
N PHE A 2 32.75 -43.66 8.99
CA PHE A 2 32.13 -42.91 7.89
C PHE A 2 30.77 -43.55 7.60
N ARG A 3 29.67 -42.80 7.72
CA ARG A 3 28.35 -43.21 7.23
C ARG A 3 27.90 -42.22 6.17
N GLY A 4 27.84 -42.71 4.93
CA GLY A 4 27.57 -41.95 3.71
C GLY A 4 26.12 -41.49 3.60
N ARG A 5 25.95 -40.37 2.89
CA ARG A 5 24.66 -39.81 2.46
C ARG A 5 24.24 -40.50 1.15
N PRO A 6 23.01 -41.04 1.02
CA PRO A 6 22.48 -41.38 -0.29
C PRO A 6 21.96 -40.13 -1.00
N SER A 7 22.63 -39.79 -2.10
CA SER A 7 22.19 -38.87 -3.15
C SER A 7 20.81 -39.26 -3.65
N ARG A 8 19.85 -38.33 -3.66
CA ARG A 8 18.61 -38.48 -4.42
C ARG A 8 18.56 -37.46 -5.55
N ALA A 9 18.35 -38.03 -6.72
CA ALA A 9 18.52 -37.45 -8.03
C ALA A 9 17.49 -36.34 -8.29
N VAL A 10 18.03 -35.31 -8.91
CA VAL A 10 17.37 -34.25 -9.66
C VAL A 10 16.51 -34.87 -10.76
N ALA A 11 15.20 -34.65 -10.72
CA ALA A 11 14.28 -34.95 -11.82
C ALA A 11 13.86 -33.63 -12.47
N TRP A 12 14.46 -33.33 -13.62
CA TRP A 12 14.06 -32.25 -14.52
C TRP A 12 12.81 -32.70 -15.28
N SER A 13 11.68 -32.04 -15.06
CA SER A 13 10.54 -32.13 -15.97
C SER A 13 10.59 -30.93 -16.91
N VAL A 14 11.03 -31.20 -18.12
CA VAL A 14 10.87 -30.35 -19.30
C VAL A 14 9.39 -30.37 -19.67
N VAL A 15 8.69 -29.23 -19.57
CA VAL A 15 7.36 -29.07 -20.19
C VAL A 15 7.47 -28.01 -21.28
N THR A 16 7.18 -28.49 -22.47
CA THR A 16 7.29 -27.85 -23.77
C THR A 16 6.16 -26.85 -24.01
N ALA A 17 6.48 -25.83 -24.79
CA ALA A 17 5.69 -24.69 -25.25
C ALA A 17 4.23 -24.95 -25.66
N ALA A 18 3.38 -23.94 -25.42
CA ALA A 18 2.23 -23.63 -26.25
C ALA A 18 2.18 -22.12 -26.54
N VAL A 19 2.26 -21.79 -27.83
CA VAL A 19 2.11 -20.47 -28.42
C VAL A 19 0.62 -20.10 -28.43
N ALA A 20 0.27 -18.91 -27.96
CA ALA A 20 -1.00 -18.27 -28.28
C ALA A 20 -0.77 -16.77 -28.52
N ALA A 21 -0.69 -16.41 -29.79
CA ALA A 21 -0.77 -15.04 -30.28
C ALA A 21 -2.21 -14.53 -30.13
N CYS A 22 -2.40 -13.35 -29.55
CA CYS A 22 -3.60 -12.54 -29.74
C CYS A 22 -3.31 -11.04 -29.50
N ALA A 23 -3.50 -10.28 -30.58
CA ALA A 23 -4.02 -8.91 -30.63
C ALA A 23 -3.30 -7.78 -29.89
N SER A 24 -2.51 -7.04 -30.66
CA SER A 24 -2.24 -5.62 -30.51
C SER A 24 -3.54 -4.81 -30.38
N TYR A 25 -3.86 -4.36 -29.16
CA TYR A 25 -4.80 -3.27 -28.94
C TYR A 25 -4.06 -1.94 -29.10
N ALA A 26 -4.26 -1.30 -30.25
CA ALA A 26 -3.95 0.10 -30.44
C ALA A 26 -5.00 0.92 -29.67
N CYS A 27 -4.67 1.39 -28.47
CA CYS A 27 -5.45 2.41 -27.80
C CYS A 27 -5.15 3.76 -28.45
N THR A 28 -6.09 4.26 -29.23
CA THR A 28 -6.16 5.65 -29.68
C THR A 28 -6.39 6.53 -28.47
N THR A 29 -5.44 7.40 -28.16
CA THR A 29 -5.62 8.49 -27.20
C THR A 29 -6.53 9.54 -27.83
N GLU A 30 -7.77 9.60 -27.36
CA GLU A 30 -8.62 10.77 -27.53
C GLU A 30 -8.28 11.77 -26.42
N ASP A 31 -7.83 12.95 -26.84
CA ASP A 31 -7.54 14.14 -26.04
C ASP A 31 -8.85 14.89 -25.76
N PRO A 32 -9.35 14.96 -24.52
CA PRO A 32 -10.29 16.01 -24.14
C PRO A 32 -9.56 17.15 -23.44
N ALA A 33 -9.31 18.18 -24.25
CA ALA A 33 -9.47 19.60 -23.98
C ALA A 33 -9.15 20.15 -22.56
N ALA A 34 -8.19 21.08 -22.58
CA ALA A 34 -7.97 22.13 -21.60
C ALA A 34 -9.27 22.72 -21.02
N GLY A 35 -9.45 22.54 -19.71
CA GLY A 35 -10.30 23.37 -18.86
C GLY A 35 -9.39 24.26 -18.01
N ALA A 36 -9.29 25.52 -18.40
CA ALA A 36 -8.65 26.57 -17.61
C ALA A 36 -9.71 27.16 -16.68
N ASP A 37 -9.59 26.88 -15.38
CA ASP A 37 -10.40 27.55 -14.37
C ASP A 37 -9.51 28.35 -13.43
N ALA A 38 -9.58 29.65 -13.64
CA ALA A 38 -9.07 30.70 -12.78
C ALA A 38 -9.82 30.72 -11.45
N SER A 39 -9.11 30.90 -10.33
CA SER A 39 -9.61 31.49 -9.09
C SER A 39 -8.40 31.88 -8.24
N ALA A 40 -7.96 33.14 -8.31
CA ALA A 40 -8.47 34.30 -7.57
C ALA A 40 -7.65 34.51 -6.29
N ASP A 41 -6.79 35.53 -6.37
CA ASP A 41 -6.11 36.19 -5.26
C ASP A 41 -7.09 36.57 -4.15
N GLY A 42 -6.71 36.31 -2.91
CA GLY A 42 -7.52 36.62 -1.74
C GLY A 42 -6.74 36.58 -0.44
N ALA A 43 -5.66 37.34 -0.36
CA ALA A 43 -5.06 37.71 0.93
C ALA A 43 -5.94 38.74 1.63
N PRO A 44 -6.27 38.53 2.91
CA PRO A 44 -6.35 39.65 3.83
C PRO A 44 -5.31 39.53 4.94
N ASP A 45 -4.43 40.52 4.98
CA ASP A 45 -3.66 40.91 6.15
C ASP A 45 -4.59 41.11 7.36
N ARG A 46 -4.31 40.41 8.47
CA ARG A 46 -4.75 40.83 9.80
C ARG A 46 -3.63 40.67 10.82
N ALA A 47 -2.98 41.80 11.03
CA ALA A 47 -2.49 42.38 12.27
C ALA A 47 -2.19 41.46 13.48
N SER A 48 -0.95 41.58 13.95
CA SER A 48 -0.49 41.33 15.32
C SER A 48 -1.44 41.86 16.39
N SER A 49 -1.59 41.08 17.46
CA SER A 49 -1.64 41.61 18.84
C SER A 49 -1.13 40.54 19.79
N ASP A 50 -0.05 40.90 20.49
CA ASP A 50 0.49 40.23 21.66
C ASP A 50 -0.55 40.00 22.76
N GLY A 51 -0.42 38.93 23.54
CA GLY A 51 -0.97 38.93 24.90
C GLY A 51 -1.34 37.59 25.51
N ALA A 52 -0.48 37.16 26.44
CA ALA A 52 -0.80 36.53 27.73
C ALA A 52 -1.20 35.05 27.81
N VAL A 53 -0.32 34.33 28.52
CA VAL A 53 -0.51 33.06 29.23
C VAL A 53 -1.54 33.17 30.37
N ASP A 54 -2.35 32.12 30.56
CA ASP A 54 -2.74 31.60 31.89
C ASP A 54 -3.13 30.11 31.78
N PRO A 55 -2.50 29.19 32.55
CA PRO A 55 -2.85 27.78 32.58
C PRO A 55 -3.83 27.46 33.71
N SER A 56 -4.96 26.82 33.39
CA SER A 56 -5.65 25.79 34.20
C SER A 56 -7.12 25.73 33.82
N GLN A 57 -7.59 24.58 33.36
CA GLN A 57 -8.86 24.02 33.82
C GLN A 57 -9.00 22.55 33.41
N ASP A 58 -9.11 21.73 34.43
CA ASP A 58 -9.58 20.35 34.42
C ASP A 58 -11.01 20.23 33.85
N GLY A 59 -11.31 19.09 33.22
CA GLY A 59 -12.61 18.44 33.40
C GLY A 59 -13.54 18.32 32.19
N SER A 60 -13.62 17.07 31.69
CA SER A 60 -14.87 16.35 31.34
C SER A 60 -15.51 16.50 29.95
N VAL A 61 -15.40 15.40 29.21
CA VAL A 61 -16.32 14.75 28.24
C VAL A 61 -17.63 15.46 27.82
N ALA A 62 -17.84 15.51 26.50
CA ALA A 62 -19.14 15.34 25.86
C ALA A 62 -18.97 14.77 24.44
N ASP A 63 -19.64 13.63 24.18
CA ASP A 63 -19.91 13.08 22.86
C ASP A 63 -20.90 13.96 22.08
N GLY A 64 -20.70 14.09 20.77
CA GLY A 64 -21.64 14.72 19.85
C GLY A 64 -21.05 14.85 18.45
N GLY A 65 -21.27 13.84 17.61
CA GLY A 65 -20.74 13.79 16.25
C GLY A 65 -21.45 14.71 15.28
N ASP A 66 -20.72 15.13 14.24
CA ASP A 66 -21.29 15.60 12.98
C ASP A 66 -20.33 15.25 11.83
N GLY A 67 -20.92 14.75 10.74
CA GLY A 67 -20.21 14.11 9.64
C GLY A 67 -19.57 15.08 8.64
N GLY A 68 -18.43 14.65 8.11
CA GLY A 68 -17.77 15.22 6.93
C GLY A 68 -16.58 14.32 6.55
N PRO A 69 -16.26 14.13 5.25
CA PRO A 69 -15.17 13.26 4.83
C PRO A 69 -13.85 13.93 5.20
N SER A 70 -13.30 13.52 6.34
CA SER A 70 -11.96 13.92 6.73
C SER A 70 -10.96 13.15 5.86
N ASP A 71 -10.62 13.73 4.71
CA ASP A 71 -9.28 13.62 4.12
C ASP A 71 -8.25 14.26 5.07
N ALA A 72 -8.20 13.75 6.30
CA ALA A 72 -7.18 14.10 7.26
C ALA A 72 -5.88 13.53 6.71
N GLY A 73 -4.93 14.44 6.45
CA GLY A 73 -3.57 14.13 6.04
C GLY A 73 -3.04 12.92 6.80
N ARG A 74 -2.86 11.82 6.07
CA ARG A 74 -2.27 10.59 6.57
C ARG A 74 -0.80 10.88 6.87
N ASP A 75 -0.53 11.27 8.11
CA ASP A 75 0.83 11.33 8.64
C ASP A 75 1.45 9.92 8.53
N ALA A 76 2.35 9.75 7.58
CA ALA A 76 3.02 8.49 7.25
C ALA A 76 4.12 8.11 8.27
N ARG A 77 4.05 8.63 9.51
CA ARG A 77 5.11 8.41 10.51
C ARG A 77 4.47 7.91 11.79
N VAL A 78 4.61 6.60 11.97
CA VAL A 78 3.96 5.75 12.98
C VAL A 78 2.49 5.50 12.62
N ARG A 79 2.17 4.36 11.99
CA ARG A 79 0.80 3.83 12.03
C ARG A 79 0.71 2.92 13.25
N PRO A 80 0.35 3.44 14.43
CA PRO A 80 -0.01 2.60 15.55
C PRO A 80 -1.18 1.74 15.07
N ASP A 81 -0.97 0.43 15.14
CA ASP A 81 -2.01 -0.57 15.08
C ASP A 81 -2.78 -0.55 13.75
N ALA A 82 -2.29 -1.34 12.79
CA ALA A 82 -2.93 -2.55 12.28
C ALA A 82 -4.33 -2.98 12.81
N ASN A 83 -5.17 -2.10 13.32
CA ASN A 83 -6.50 -2.36 13.86
C ASN A 83 -7.55 -1.68 12.99
N GLY A 84 -7.51 -1.99 11.69
CA GLY A 84 -8.48 -1.49 10.74
C GLY A 84 -9.91 -1.90 11.11
N PRO A 85 -10.91 -1.23 10.53
CA PRO A 85 -12.32 -1.49 10.81
C PRO A 85 -12.83 -2.83 10.23
N GLY A 86 -12.05 -3.48 9.36
CA GLY A 86 -12.41 -4.73 8.71
C GLY A 86 -12.42 -5.91 9.67
N PHE A 87 -13.58 -6.57 9.76
CA PHE A 87 -13.77 -7.84 10.46
C PHE A 87 -13.61 -9.02 9.49
N ASP A 88 -13.83 -10.25 9.97
CA ASP A 88 -13.79 -11.46 9.14
C ASP A 88 -14.61 -11.26 7.84
N ASP A 89 -14.02 -11.58 6.68
CA ASP A 89 -14.57 -11.45 5.33
C ASP A 89 -14.86 -10.02 4.83
N ALA A 90 -14.47 -8.98 5.57
CA ALA A 90 -14.56 -7.60 5.09
C ALA A 90 -13.59 -7.35 3.93
N GLY A 91 -14.02 -6.56 2.94
CA GLY A 91 -13.16 -6.13 1.83
C GLY A 91 -11.98 -5.30 2.34
N CYS A 92 -10.80 -5.53 1.77
CA CYS A 92 -9.56 -4.85 2.16
C CYS A 92 -8.66 -4.62 0.94
N ALA A 93 -7.76 -3.64 1.03
CA ALA A 93 -6.67 -3.48 0.07
C ALA A 93 -5.31 -3.77 0.72
N PHE A 94 -5.19 -3.49 2.03
CA PHE A 94 -3.96 -3.67 2.80
C PHE A 94 -4.28 -4.27 4.18
N ASN A 95 -3.27 -4.83 4.83
CA ASN A 95 -3.39 -5.36 6.20
C ASN A 95 -3.96 -4.34 7.20
N ARG A 96 -3.66 -3.05 7.05
CA ARG A 96 -4.17 -1.99 7.95
C ARG A 96 -5.69 -1.79 7.88
N ASP A 97 -6.35 -2.30 6.84
CA ASP A 97 -7.80 -2.23 6.70
C ASP A 97 -8.49 -3.29 7.59
N CYS A 98 -7.75 -4.32 7.99
CA CYS A 98 -8.23 -5.41 8.83
C CYS A 98 -7.89 -5.20 10.31
N ASN A 99 -8.71 -5.77 11.18
CA ASN A 99 -8.45 -5.85 12.62
C ASN A 99 -7.11 -6.55 12.93
N LEU A 100 -6.52 -6.31 14.11
CA LEU A 100 -5.20 -6.82 14.53
C LEU A 100 -5.03 -8.34 14.41
N ALA A 101 -6.09 -9.11 14.66
CA ALA A 101 -6.06 -10.58 14.58
C ALA A 101 -6.23 -11.13 13.15
N LEU A 102 -6.44 -10.23 12.17
CA LEU A 102 -6.73 -10.55 10.78
C LEU A 102 -5.61 -10.01 9.88
N ARG A 103 -5.52 -10.59 8.69
CA ARG A 103 -4.71 -10.11 7.56
C ARG A 103 -5.59 -9.91 6.34
N CYS A 104 -5.18 -9.03 5.45
CA CYS A 104 -5.79 -8.92 4.14
C CYS A 104 -5.22 -10.01 3.21
N GLU A 105 -6.08 -10.85 2.65
CA GLU A 105 -5.70 -11.92 1.73
C GLU A 105 -6.47 -11.77 0.43
N CYS A 106 -5.76 -11.74 -0.69
CA CYS A 106 -6.32 -11.57 -2.02
C CYS A 106 -6.26 -12.90 -2.79
N ASP A 107 -7.41 -13.39 -3.24
CA ASP A 107 -7.53 -14.53 -4.15
C ASP A 107 -8.19 -14.06 -5.44
N GLN A 108 -7.47 -14.18 -6.57
CA GLN A 108 -7.97 -13.81 -7.89
C GLN A 108 -8.54 -12.38 -8.00
N GLY A 109 -8.02 -11.45 -7.19
CA GLY A 109 -8.44 -10.04 -7.15
C GLY A 109 -9.57 -9.73 -6.17
N ASP A 110 -10.12 -10.72 -5.48
CA ASP A 110 -11.03 -10.53 -4.34
C ASP A 110 -10.22 -10.55 -3.05
N CYS A 111 -10.13 -9.39 -2.39
CA CYS A 111 -9.33 -9.19 -1.19
C CYS A 111 -10.21 -9.08 0.04
N ARG A 112 -9.99 -9.96 1.02
CA ARG A 112 -10.79 -10.05 2.24
C ARG A 112 -9.94 -10.21 3.49
N CYS A 113 -10.44 -9.69 4.61
CA CYS A 113 -9.84 -9.87 5.92
C CYS A 113 -10.07 -11.30 6.43
N VAL A 114 -8.99 -12.06 6.58
CA VAL A 114 -9.01 -13.44 7.05
C VAL A 114 -8.19 -13.60 8.32
N ARG A 115 -8.52 -14.61 9.13
CA ARG A 115 -7.73 -14.91 10.33
C ARG A 115 -6.36 -15.43 9.95
N GLY A 116 -5.35 -14.84 10.58
CA GLY A 116 -3.99 -15.31 10.44
C GLY A 116 -2.98 -14.24 10.82
N PRO A 117 -1.72 -14.66 11.05
CA PRO A 117 -0.64 -13.72 11.21
C PRO A 117 -0.43 -12.95 9.91
N ARG A 118 -0.05 -11.68 10.06
CA ARG A 118 0.45 -10.84 8.97
C ARG A 118 1.89 -11.22 8.65
N GLY A 119 2.30 -10.92 7.43
CA GLY A 119 3.70 -10.96 7.06
C GLY A 119 4.52 -9.93 7.83
N THR A 120 5.84 -10.07 7.78
CA THR A 120 6.78 -9.16 8.43
C THR A 120 7.72 -8.46 7.46
N GLY A 121 7.60 -8.74 6.17
CA GLY A 121 8.49 -8.18 5.14
C GLY A 121 8.40 -6.66 5.06
N GLU A 122 9.58 -6.04 4.93
CA GLU A 122 9.79 -4.61 4.80
C GLU A 122 9.74 -4.15 3.34
N VAL A 123 9.15 -2.96 3.14
CA VAL A 123 8.91 -2.36 1.83
C VAL A 123 10.21 -2.16 1.05
N GLY A 124 10.28 -2.74 -0.15
CA GLY A 124 11.40 -2.62 -1.07
C GLY A 124 12.71 -3.27 -0.61
N VAL A 125 12.73 -3.90 0.56
CA VAL A 125 13.89 -4.58 1.13
C VAL A 125 13.73 -6.09 1.01
N ASP A 126 12.63 -6.62 1.54
CA ASP A 126 12.39 -8.05 1.59
C ASP A 126 11.72 -8.55 0.32
N LYS A 127 12.19 -9.71 -0.14
CA LYS A 127 11.57 -10.45 -1.24
C LYS A 127 10.34 -11.19 -0.72
N CYS A 128 9.37 -11.39 -1.60
CA CYS A 128 8.15 -12.12 -1.29
C CYS A 128 7.78 -13.06 -2.44
N ASP A 129 7.12 -14.17 -2.08
CA ASP A 129 6.47 -15.06 -3.04
C ASP A 129 4.96 -14.76 -3.13
N GLY A 130 4.41 -14.05 -2.14
CA GLY A 130 3.05 -13.52 -2.17
C GLY A 130 2.80 -12.44 -1.12
N GLY A 131 1.60 -11.88 -1.13
CA GLY A 131 1.21 -10.81 -0.20
C GLY A 131 1.35 -11.19 1.29
N ASN A 132 1.15 -12.46 1.62
CA ASN A 132 1.22 -12.98 2.99
C ASN A 132 2.60 -12.84 3.65
N ASP A 133 3.68 -12.65 2.87
CA ASP A 133 5.03 -12.46 3.40
C ASP A 133 5.26 -11.02 3.89
N CYS A 134 4.43 -10.09 3.43
CA CYS A 134 4.63 -8.66 3.61
C CYS A 134 3.78 -8.09 4.74
N SER A 135 4.35 -7.12 5.47
CA SER A 135 3.65 -6.39 6.53
C SER A 135 2.38 -5.68 6.02
N SER A 136 2.38 -5.26 4.76
CA SER A 136 1.29 -4.58 4.06
C SER A 136 0.24 -5.48 3.43
N SER A 137 0.51 -6.78 3.27
CA SER A 137 -0.19 -7.76 2.41
C SER A 137 0.03 -7.65 0.89
N VAL A 138 0.97 -6.83 0.42
CA VAL A 138 1.16 -6.60 -1.02
C VAL A 138 2.59 -6.94 -1.46
N CYS A 139 2.67 -7.72 -2.53
CA CYS A 139 3.91 -8.17 -3.14
C CYS A 139 3.94 -7.66 -4.60
N ALA A 140 4.94 -6.88 -4.96
CA ALA A 140 5.02 -6.21 -6.26
C ALA A 140 6.31 -6.55 -7.02
N GLU A 141 6.24 -6.49 -8.35
CA GLU A 141 7.38 -6.77 -9.22
C GLU A 141 8.46 -5.67 -9.08
N GLY A 142 9.65 -6.10 -8.68
CA GLY A 142 10.86 -5.30 -8.63
C GLY A 142 11.81 -5.56 -9.81
N PRO A 143 13.04 -5.01 -9.75
CA PRO A 143 14.04 -5.18 -10.79
C PRO A 143 14.39 -6.65 -11.04
N GLY A 144 14.55 -7.01 -12.33
CA GLY A 144 14.95 -8.36 -12.72
C GLY A 144 13.85 -9.43 -12.55
N GLY A 145 12.58 -9.04 -12.47
CA GLY A 145 11.45 -9.96 -12.32
C GLY A 145 11.35 -10.60 -10.94
N VAL A 146 12.04 -10.04 -9.95
CA VAL A 146 12.00 -10.48 -8.54
C VAL A 146 10.93 -9.68 -7.83
N TYR A 147 10.10 -10.33 -7.02
CA TYR A 147 9.06 -9.65 -6.26
C TYR A 147 9.55 -9.20 -4.88
N TYR A 148 9.10 -8.02 -4.48
CA TYR A 148 9.44 -7.38 -3.21
C TYR A 148 8.18 -6.89 -2.50
N CYS A 149 8.23 -6.86 -1.17
CA CYS A 149 7.16 -6.29 -0.39
C CYS A 149 6.98 -4.80 -0.72
N THR A 150 5.73 -4.37 -0.87
CA THR A 150 5.39 -2.97 -1.15
C THR A 150 4.31 -2.49 -0.19
N ASP A 151 4.19 -1.19 0.04
CA ASP A 151 3.08 -0.61 0.81
C ASP A 151 2.60 0.69 0.17
N GLU A 152 1.56 1.27 0.74
CA GLU A 152 1.10 2.60 0.40
C GLU A 152 2.21 3.64 0.62
N CYS A 153 2.14 4.73 -0.14
CA CYS A 153 3.09 5.82 -0.02
C CYS A 153 2.42 7.16 -0.30
N VAL A 154 2.89 8.20 0.39
CA VAL A 154 2.45 9.60 0.22
C VAL A 154 3.48 10.40 -0.57
N THR A 155 4.73 9.98 -0.54
CA THR A 155 5.85 10.56 -1.27
C THR A 155 6.83 9.47 -1.70
N GLY A 156 7.76 9.82 -2.60
CA GLY A 156 8.86 8.90 -2.94
C GLY A 156 9.79 8.58 -1.77
N ALA A 157 9.76 9.36 -0.68
CA ALA A 157 10.59 9.11 0.50
C ALA A 157 10.05 7.98 1.39
N ASP A 158 8.78 7.59 1.20
CA ASP A 158 8.19 6.43 1.90
C ASP A 158 8.60 5.11 1.23
N CYS A 159 9.24 5.20 0.07
CA CYS A 159 9.65 4.10 -0.76
C CYS A 159 11.16 3.87 -0.63
N ALA A 160 11.58 2.60 -0.57
CA ALA A 160 12.95 2.23 -0.28
C ALA A 160 13.44 1.09 -1.17
N GLY A 161 14.76 0.87 -1.16
CA GLY A 161 15.41 -0.29 -1.77
C GLY A 161 15.05 -0.49 -3.24
N ALA A 162 14.49 -1.67 -3.55
CA ALA A 162 14.15 -2.11 -4.90
C ALA A 162 12.92 -1.39 -5.50
N LEU A 163 12.13 -0.68 -4.69
CA LEU A 163 10.89 -0.03 -5.10
C LEU A 163 10.93 1.47 -4.75
N PRO A 164 11.71 2.31 -5.45
CA PRO A 164 11.98 3.68 -5.03
C PRO A 164 10.90 4.71 -5.42
N LYS A 165 9.90 4.33 -6.23
CA LYS A 165 8.91 5.27 -6.75
C LYS A 165 7.55 5.09 -6.11
N CYS A 166 7.00 6.19 -5.62
CA CYS A 166 5.60 6.22 -5.20
C CYS A 166 4.69 6.61 -6.37
N THR A 167 3.84 5.69 -6.82
CA THR A 167 2.99 5.90 -8.00
C THR A 167 1.55 5.48 -7.70
N ASP A 168 0.59 6.21 -8.27
CA ASP A 168 -0.83 5.85 -8.20
C ASP A 168 -1.17 4.77 -9.23
N ILE A 169 -1.70 3.64 -8.75
CA ILE A 169 -2.18 2.56 -9.59
C ILE A 169 -3.70 2.50 -9.45
N ALA A 170 -4.39 2.53 -10.58
CA ALA A 170 -5.84 2.43 -10.59
C ALA A 170 -6.32 1.24 -9.74
N PHE A 171 -7.35 1.50 -8.91
CA PHE A 171 -7.99 0.53 -8.01
C PHE A 171 -7.16 0.05 -6.79
N VAL A 172 -5.84 0.25 -6.76
CA VAL A 172 -4.98 -0.07 -5.60
C VAL A 172 -4.63 1.18 -4.79
N GLY A 173 -4.54 2.33 -5.47
CA GLY A 173 -4.07 3.59 -4.91
C GLY A 173 -2.56 3.74 -5.07
N ARG A 174 -1.98 4.63 -4.26
CA ARG A 174 -0.56 4.97 -4.33
C ARG A 174 0.32 3.96 -3.59
N ILE A 175 1.20 3.28 -4.31
CA ILE A 175 2.12 2.28 -3.76
C ILE A 175 3.56 2.46 -4.26
N CYS A 176 4.50 1.85 -3.53
CA CYS A 176 5.90 1.80 -3.95
C CYS A 176 6.12 0.79 -5.08
N ILE A 177 6.69 1.25 -6.19
CA ILE A 177 6.99 0.43 -7.36
C ILE A 177 8.42 0.63 -7.83
N ARG A 178 8.88 -0.27 -8.71
CA ARG A 178 10.14 -0.10 -9.43
C ARG A 178 10.09 1.09 -10.38
N ASP A 179 11.28 1.57 -10.76
CA ASP A 179 11.41 2.46 -11.90
C ASP A 179 10.88 1.79 -13.17
N GLY A 180 9.99 2.48 -13.88
CA GLY A 180 9.61 2.14 -15.26
C GLY A 180 10.84 2.29 -16.14
N GLY A 181 11.45 1.15 -16.48
CA GLY A 181 12.50 1.03 -17.48
C GLY A 181 11.93 0.83 -18.87
#